data_AF-A0A3B0STK0-F1
#
_entry.id   AF-A0A3B0STK0-F1
#
_cell.length_a   1.000
_cell.length_b   1.000
_cell.length_c   1.000
_cell.angle_alpha   90.00
_cell.angle_beta   90.00
_cell.angle_gamma   90.00
#
_symmetry.space_group_name_H-M   'P 1'
#
loop_
_entity.id
_entity.type
_entity.pdbx_description
1 polymer ?
#
loop_
_entity_poly.entity_id
_entity_poly.type
_entity_poly.pdbx_seq_one_letter_code
_entity_poly.pdbx_strand_id
1 'polypeptide(L)' 'KVRFINPVKSGQRIRGHFTLMSADQKMPGQWAFKYAVKVEIDGEEKPALVAEWLSMQFV' A
#
# COMPACT_ATOMS: atom_id res chain seq x y z
N LYS A 1 0.84 -9.79 0.26
CA LYS A 1 0.90 -10.24 -1.17
C LYS A 1 0.92 -9.01 -2.07
N VAL A 2 1.67 -9.01 -3.18
CA VAL A 2 1.78 -7.86 -4.08
C VAL A 2 1.43 -8.28 -5.51
N ARG A 3 0.65 -7.47 -6.23
CA ARG A 3 0.33 -7.66 -7.65
C ARG A 3 0.57 -6.38 -8.41
N PHE A 4 1.41 -6.47 -9.45
CA PHE A 4 1.56 -5.42 -10.45
C PHE A 4 0.56 -5.71 -11.57
N ILE A 5 -0.31 -4.75 -11.86
CA ILE A 5 -1.42 -4.92 -12.78
C ILE A 5 -1.11 -4.23 -14.10
N ASN A 6 -0.63 -2.98 -14.03
CA ASN A 6 -0.21 -2.19 -15.19
C ASN A 6 1.21 -1.61 -14.99
N PRO A 7 2.02 -1.53 -16.05
CA PRO A 7 3.30 -0.85 -16.00
C PRO A 7 3.13 0.67 -15.91
N VAL A 8 3.94 1.34 -15.09
CA VAL A 8 4.00 2.81 -15.01
C VAL A 8 5.14 3.30 -15.89
N LYS A 9 4.81 4.08 -16.91
CA LYS A 9 5.78 4.74 -17.79
C LYS A 9 6.44 5.91 -17.07
N SER A 10 7.69 6.19 -17.43
CA SER A 10 8.41 7.34 -16.89
C SER A 10 7.65 8.65 -17.14
N GLY A 11 7.63 9.53 -16.14
CA GLY A 11 6.92 10.81 -16.18
C GLY A 11 5.42 10.73 -15.82
N GLN A 12 4.83 9.53 -15.72
CA GLN A 12 3.46 9.40 -15.23
C GLN A 12 3.37 9.72 -13.74
N ARG A 13 2.25 10.34 -13.36
CA ARG A 13 1.90 10.60 -11.96
C ARG A 13 1.14 9.41 -11.40
N ILE A 14 1.48 9.03 -10.17
CA ILE A 14 0.79 7.95 -9.44
C ILE A 14 0.25 8.46 -8.12
N ARG A 15 -0.79 7.80 -7.60
CA ARG A 15 -1.36 8.06 -6.28
C ARG A 15 -1.55 6.77 -5.51
N GLY A 16 -0.98 6.72 -4.31
CA GLY A 16 -1.17 5.61 -3.37
C GLY A 16 -2.38 5.86 -2.47
N HIS A 17 -3.26 4.88 -2.41
CA HIS A 17 -4.37 4.80 -1.47
C HIS A 17 -4.07 3.69 -0.46
N PHE A 18 -3.96 4.08 0.81
CA PHE A 18 -3.64 3.19 1.92
C PHE A 18 -4.84 3.11 2.85
N THR A 19 -5.37 1.91 3.04
CA THR A 19 -6.43 1.64 4.01
C THR A 19 -5.84 0.79 5.12
N LEU A 20 -5.87 1.28 6.36
CA LEU A 20 -5.44 0.51 7.52
C LEU A 20 -6.45 -0.62 7.78
N MET A 21 -5.99 -1.87 7.66
CA MET A 21 -6.80 -3.08 7.84
C MET A 21 -6.71 -3.61 9.26
N SER A 22 -5.51 -3.60 9.87
CA SER A 22 -5.34 -3.95 11.28
C SER A 22 -4.16 -3.20 11.89
N ALA A 23 -4.27 -2.96 13.19
CA ALA A 23 -3.26 -2.36 14.04
C ALA A 23 -3.14 -3.20 15.31
N ASP A 24 -2.10 -4.03 15.36
CA ASP A 24 -1.90 -5.03 16.40
C ASP A 24 -0.70 -4.65 17.26
N GLN A 25 -0.93 -4.22 18.50
CA GLN A 25 0.15 -3.98 19.45
C GLN A 25 0.72 -5.32 19.94
N LYS A 26 1.94 -5.66 19.52
CA LYS A 26 2.61 -6.91 19.90
C LYS A 26 3.28 -6.81 21.26
N MET A 27 3.85 -5.65 21.55
CA MET A 27 4.47 -5.28 22.83
C MET A 27 4.19 -3.79 23.10
N PRO A 28 4.34 -3.29 24.33
CA PRO A 28 4.31 -1.85 24.59
C PRO A 28 5.25 -1.12 23.63
N GLY A 29 4.75 -0.09 22.94
CA GLY A 29 5.49 0.65 21.90
C GLY A 29 5.65 -0.05 20.54
N GLN A 30 5.39 -1.36 20.41
CA GLN A 30 5.57 -2.10 19.16
C GLN A 30 4.23 -2.45 18.49
N TRP A 31 4.03 -1.92 17.28
CA TRP A 31 2.80 -2.08 16.50
C TRP A 31 3.07 -2.78 15.17
N ALA A 32 2.31 -3.84 14.90
CA ALA A 32 2.22 -4.45 13.59
C ALA A 32 1.00 -3.88 12.86
N PHE A 33 1.20 -3.30 11.70
CA PHE A 33 0.12 -2.80 10.85
C PHE A 33 -0.03 -3.62 9.59
N LYS A 34 -1.27 -3.79 9.17
CA LYS A 34 -1.62 -4.33 7.86
C LYS A 34 -2.39 -3.26 7.08
N TYR A 35 -1.93 -2.93 5.89
CA TYR A 35 -2.60 -2.00 4.98
C TYR A 35 -3.04 -2.70 3.71
N ALA A 36 -4.26 -2.41 3.25
CA ALA A 36 -4.64 -2.62 1.87
C ALA A 36 -4.18 -1.40 1.06
N VAL A 37 -3.39 -1.65 0.03
CA VAL A 37 -2.75 -0.60 -0.78
C VAL A 37 -3.18 -0.75 -2.23
N LYS A 38 -3.64 0.35 -2.81
CA LYS A 38 -3.90 0.49 -4.25
C LYS A 38 -3.12 1.68 -4.77
N VAL A 39 -2.35 1.48 -5.83
CA VAL A 39 -1.62 2.56 -6.50
C VAL A 39 -2.28 2.78 -7.85
N GLU A 40 -2.83 3.97 -8.05
CA GLU A 40 -3.48 4.40 -9.28
C GLU A 40 -2.51 5.21 -10.14
N ILE A 41 -2.70 5.15 -11.46
CA ILE A 41 -1.97 5.95 -12.44
C ILE A 41 -2.94 7.02 -12.94
N ASP A 42 -2.51 8.27 -12.97
CA ASP A 42 -3.35 9.37 -13.45
C ASP A 42 -3.77 9.15 -14.91
N GLY A 43 -5.08 9.16 -15.16
CA GLY A 43 -5.66 8.91 -16.49
C GLY A 43 -5.80 7.44 -16.92
N GLU A 44 -5.47 6.45 -16.08
CA GLU A 44 -5.71 5.03 -16.38
C GLU A 44 -6.81 4.43 -15.48
N GLU A 45 -7.69 3.61 -16.06
CA GLU A 45 -8.73 2.91 -15.29
C GLU A 45 -8.16 1.79 -14.41
N LYS A 46 -7.07 1.17 -14.86
CA LYS A 46 -6.44 0.05 -14.17
C LYS A 46 -5.32 0.57 -13.26
N PRO A 47 -5.22 0.10 -12.01
CA PRO A 47 -4.16 0.51 -11.10
C PRO A 47 -2.80 -0.03 -11.54
N ALA A 48 -1.73 0.64 -11.11
CA ALA A 48 -0.37 0.11 -11.23
C ALA A 48 -0.19 -1.14 -10.37
N LEU A 49 -0.65 -1.08 -9.11
CA LEU A 49 -0.41 -2.12 -8.13
C LEU A 49 -1.54 -2.21 -7.10
N VAL A 50 -1.84 -3.44 -6.69
CA VAL A 50 -2.65 -3.74 -5.51
C VAL A 50 -1.86 -4.66 -4.59
N ALA A 51 -1.81 -4.32 -3.31
CA ALA A 51 -1.01 -5.06 -2.33
C ALA A 51 -1.64 -5.08 -0.94
N GLU A 52 -1.22 -6.08 -0.16
CA GLU A 52 -1.28 -6.03 1.29
C GLU A 52 0.12 -5.70 1.80
N TRP A 53 0.25 -4.55 2.46
CA TRP A 53 1.50 -4.03 3.02
C TRP A 53 1.52 -4.27 4.52
N LEU A 54 2.51 -5.01 4.99
CA LEU A 54 2.76 -5.24 6.41
C LEU A 54 3.89 -4.33 6.88
N SER A 55 3.69 -3.58 7.96
CA SER A 55 4.74 -2.77 8.58
C SER A 55 4.81 -3.02 10.08
N MET A 56 6.00 -2.82 10.64
CA MET A 56 6.24 -2.83 12.08
C MET A 56 6.72 -1.44 12.47
N GLN A 57 6.03 -0.79 13.40
CA GLN A 57 6.40 0.52 13.92
C GLN A 57 6.72 0.42 15.41
N PHE A 58 7.79 1.10 15.80
CA PHE A 58 8.22 1.24 17.19
C PHE A 58 7.99 2.70 17.60
N VAL A 59 7.31 2.90 18.72
CA VAL A 59 6.95 4.21 19.29
C VAL A 59 7.43 4.25 20.73
#